data_AF-A0A8S2SK38-F1
#
_entry.id   AF-A0A8S2SK38-F1
#
_cell.length_a   1.000
_cell.length_b   1.000
_cell.length_c   1.000
_cell.angle_alpha   90.00
_cell.angle_beta   90.00
_cell.angle_gamma   90.00
#
_symmetry.space_group_name_H-M   'P 1'
#
loop_
_entity.id
_entity.type
_entity.pdbx_description
1 polymer ?
#
loop_
_entity_poly.entity_id
_entity_poly.type
_entity_poly.pdbx_seq_one_letter_code
_entity_poly.pdbx_strand_id
1 'polypeptide(L)' 'MCASCFNHLLADCKLKDEQTTCPNCRCEISKSNCTRNLAAEKTISELPIQCDFCLQIFLRSEIKNHQSQICLDR' A
#
# COMPACT_ATOMS: atom_id res chain seq x y z
N MET A 1 -5.68 -3.47 0.65
CA MET A 1 -6.05 -2.04 0.76
C MET A 1 -5.01 -1.36 1.63
N CYS A 2 -4.35 -0.28 1.19
CA CYS A 2 -3.40 0.45 2.03
C CYS A 2 -4.13 1.43 2.97
N ALA A 3 -3.43 1.97 3.97
CA ALA A 3 -4.00 2.92 4.93
C ALA A 3 -4.55 4.20 4.27
N SER A 4 -3.89 4.72 3.23
CA SER A 4 -4.39 5.87 2.47
C SER A 4 -5.68 5.54 1.73
N CYS A 5 -5.73 4.45 0.96
CA CYS A 5 -6.95 3.98 0.28
C CYS A 5 -8.12 3.77 1.26
N PHE A 6 -7.84 3.22 2.44
CA PHE A 6 -8.86 3.02 3.48
C PHE A 6 -9.45 4.34 3.97
N ASN A 7 -8.61 5.34 4.24
CA ASN A 7 -9.09 6.65 4.68
C ASN A 7 -9.86 7.40 3.57
N HIS A 8 -9.40 7.30 2.32
CA HIS A 8 -10.14 7.87 1.18
C HIS A 8 -11.53 7.26 1.04
N LEU A 9 -11.63 5.93 1.11
CA LEU A 9 -12.90 5.23 1.01
C LEU A 9 -13.88 5.63 2.13
N LEU A 10 -13.40 5.72 3.38
CA LEU A 10 -14.22 6.19 4.50
C LEU A 10 -14.68 7.64 4.32
N ALA A 11 -13.82 8.51 3.79
CA ALA A 11 -14.17 9.90 3.55
C ALA A 11 -15.23 10.03 2.44
N ASP A 12 -15.08 9.29 1.34
CA ASP A 12 -16.00 9.32 0.21
C ASP A 12 -17.40 8.84 0.61
N CYS A 13 -17.50 7.72 1.34
CA CYS A 13 -18.79 7.23 1.82
C CYS A 13 -19.43 8.21 2.80
N LYS A 14 -18.64 8.85 3.68
CA LYS A 14 -19.15 9.88 4.60
C LYS A 14 -19.71 11.11 3.86
N LEU A 15 -19.08 11.53 2.76
CA LEU A 15 -19.57 12.67 1.95
C LEU A 15 -20.88 12.36 1.22
N LYS A 16 -21.13 11.08 0.92
CA LYS A 16 -22.35 10.61 0.24
C LYS A 16 -23.46 10.18 1.20
N ASP A 17 -23.21 10.25 2.51
CA ASP A 17 -24.09 9.69 3.55
C ASP A 17 -24.37 8.18 3.32
N GLU A 18 -23.36 7.45 2.86
CA GLU A 18 -23.42 6.02 2.56
C GLU A 18 -22.67 5.18 3.59
N GLN A 19 -23.12 3.94 3.81
CA GLN A 19 -22.39 2.96 4.62
C GLN A 19 -21.10 2.55 3.89
N THR A 20 -19.97 2.61 4.60
CA THR A 20 -18.70 2.14 4.03
C THR A 20 -18.65 0.62 4.03
N THR A 21 -18.36 0.03 2.88
CA THR A 21 -18.21 -1.42 2.71
C THR A 21 -16.91 -1.76 2.00
N CYS A 22 -16.37 -2.94 2.27
CA CYS A 22 -15.19 -3.45 1.58
C CYS A 22 -15.51 -3.63 0.08
N PRO A 23 -14.71 -3.05 -0.84
CA PRO A 23 -14.98 -3.17 -2.28
C PRO A 23 -14.82 -4.59 -2.80
N ASN A 24 -14.14 -5.47 -2.06
CA ASN A 24 -13.90 -6.86 -2.47
C ASN A 24 -14.96 -7.84 -1.96
N CYS A 25 -15.34 -7.74 -0.67
CA CYS A 25 -16.26 -8.70 -0.03
C CYS A 25 -17.57 -8.09 0.47
N ARG A 26 -17.77 -6.78 0.33
CA ARG A 26 -18.98 -6.02 0.73
C ARG A 26 -19.32 -6.02 2.22
N CYS A 27 -18.49 -6.61 3.08
CA CYS A 27 -18.64 -6.48 4.53
C CYS A 27 -18.51 -5.01 4.96
N GLU A 28 -19.20 -4.63 6.03
CA GLU A 28 -19.11 -3.30 6.62
C GLU A 28 -17.70 -3.02 7.16
N ILE A 29 -17.18 -1.83 6.89
CA ILE A 29 -15.86 -1.40 7.38
C ILE A 29 -15.94 -0.03 8.05
N SER A 30 -15.14 0.16 9.10
CA SER A 30 -15.06 1.37 9.89
C SER A 30 -13.71 1.46 10.59
N LYS A 31 -13.40 2.62 11.21
CA LYS A 31 -12.16 2.79 11.99
C LYS A 31 -12.09 1.88 13.23
N SER A 32 -13.22 1.36 13.72
CA SER A 32 -13.27 0.51 14.90
C SER A 32 -13.20 -0.98 14.59
N ASN A 33 -13.66 -1.41 13.39
CA ASN A 33 -13.68 -2.83 13.01
C ASN A 33 -12.53 -3.23 12.07
N CYS A 34 -11.72 -2.27 11.61
CA CYS A 34 -10.56 -2.50 10.76
C CYS A 34 -9.26 -2.11 11.49
N THR A 35 -8.24 -2.95 11.37
CA THR A 35 -6.91 -2.74 11.99
C THR A 35 -5.82 -2.76 10.93
N ARG A 36 -4.79 -1.93 11.13
CA ARG A 36 -3.60 -1.92 10.27
C ARG A 36 -2.74 -3.15 10.56
N ASN A 37 -2.46 -3.95 9.52
CA ASN A 37 -1.64 -5.15 9.65
C ASN A 37 -0.17 -4.82 9.36
N LEU A 38 0.56 -4.42 10.41
CA LEU A 38 1.99 -4.06 10.31
C LEU A 38 2.89 -5.24 9.89
N ALA A 39 2.53 -6.46 10.28
CA ALA A 39 3.28 -7.65 9.85
C ALA A 39 3.17 -7.86 8.33
N ALA A 40 1.96 -7.76 7.79
CA ALA A 40 1.74 -7.83 6.34
C ALA A 40 2.48 -6.70 5.60
N GLU A 41 2.46 -5.47 6.13
CA GLU A 41 3.22 -4.35 5.55
C GLU A 41 4.72 -4.62 5.53
N LYS A 42 5.28 -5.14 6.64
CA LYS A 42 6.69 -5.50 6.71
C LYS A 42 7.03 -6.59 5.69
N THR A 43 6.25 -7.67 5.62
CA THR A 43 6.46 -8.72 4.62
C THR A 43 6.40 -8.19 3.18
N ILE A 44 5.43 -7.32 2.87
CA ILE A 44 5.34 -6.69 1.54
C ILE A 44 6.57 -5.82 1.25
N SER A 45 7.09 -5.11 2.26
CA SER A 45 8.26 -4.25 2.11
C SER A 45 9.55 -5.03 1.81
N GLU A 46 9.62 -6.28 2.26
CA GLU A 46 10.74 -7.20 2.07
C GLU A 46 10.60 -8.03 0.78
N LEU A 47 9.51 -7.89 0.03
CA LEU A 47 9.34 -8.60 -1.24
C LEU A 47 10.40 -8.16 -2.25
N PRO A 48 11.01 -9.11 -3.00
CA PRO A 48 11.96 -8.80 -4.04
C PRO A 48 11.29 -8.02 -5.18
N ILE A 49 12.01 -7.04 -5.72
CA ILE A 49 11.63 -6.29 -6.91
C ILE A 49 12.87 -6.02 -7.76
N GLN A 50 12.69 -6.06 -9.09
CA GLN A 50 13.77 -5.77 -10.03
C GLN A 50 13.83 -4.27 -10.33
N CYS A 51 15.03 -3.72 -10.41
CA CYS A 51 15.25 -2.36 -10.89
C CYS A 51 15.07 -2.28 -12.41
N ASP A 52 14.32 -1.29 -12.87
CA ASP A 52 14.06 -1.04 -14.30
C ASP A 52 15.32 -0.60 -15.08
N PHE A 53 16.37 -0.13 -14.39
CA PHE A 53 17.58 0.39 -15.02
C PHE A 53 18.70 -0.67 -15.06
N CYS A 54 19.18 -1.10 -13.89
CA CYS A 54 20.31 -2.04 -13.78
C CYS A 54 19.92 -3.52 -13.75
N LEU A 55 18.61 -3.82 -13.78
CA LEU A 55 18.02 -5.16 -13.74
C LEU A 55 18.41 -6.01 -12.51
N GLN A 56 19.02 -5.42 -11.49
CA GLN A 56 19.32 -6.08 -10.22
C GLN A 56 18.09 -6.17 -9.32
N ILE A 57 18.08 -7.14 -8.40
CA ILE A 57 16.98 -7.38 -7.45
C ILE A 57 17.28 -6.65 -6.13
N PHE A 58 16.28 -5.95 -5.62
CA PHE A 58 16.30 -5.23 -4.33
C PHE A 58 15.04 -5.52 -3.52
N LEU A 59 15.03 -5.10 -2.25
CA LEU A 59 13.78 -5.09 -1.49
C LEU A 59 12.87 -3.97 -2.00
N ARG A 60 11.55 -4.20 -1.95
CA ARG A 60 10.55 -3.20 -2.35
C ARG A 60 10.67 -1.90 -1.56
N SER A 61 11.10 -1.95 -0.31
CA SER A 61 11.36 -0.76 0.51
C SER A 61 12.54 0.09 0.01
N GLU A 62 13.51 -0.53 -0.66
CA GLU A 62 14.77 0.09 -1.06
C GLU A 62 14.74 0.62 -2.50
N ILE A 63 13.86 0.07 -3.34
CA ILE A 63 13.87 0.31 -4.79
C ILE A 63 13.77 1.79 -5.16
N LYS A 64 12.95 2.56 -4.45
CA LYS A 64 12.77 4.00 -4.72
C LYS A 64 14.05 4.78 -4.42
N ASN A 65 14.74 4.45 -3.32
CA ASN A 65 16.01 5.08 -2.99
C ASN A 65 17.09 4.68 -4.00
N HIS A 66 17.15 3.40 -4.33
CA HIS A 66 18.07 2.89 -5.36
C HIS A 66 17.88 3.63 -6.69
N GLN A 67 16.66 3.64 -7.23
CA GLN A 67 16.33 4.26 -8.52
C GLN A 67 16.49 5.79 -8.54
N SER A 68 16.50 6.48 -7.39
CA SER A 68 16.63 7.94 -7.36
C SER A 68 18.01 8.46 -7.02
N GLN A 69 18.82 7.69 -6.28
CA GLN A 69 20.08 8.19 -5.71
C GLN A 69 21.30 7.28 -5.93
N ILE A 70 21.10 5.98 -6.15
CA ILE A 70 22.21 5.00 -6.12
C ILE A 70 22.43 4.35 -7.49
N CYS A 71 21.38 4.18 -8.29
CA CYS A 71 21.47 3.47 -9.56
C CYS A 71 22.37 4.24 -10.53
N LEU A 72 23.45 3.58 -10.96
CA LEU A 72 24.43 4.15 -11.89
C LEU A 72 23.92 4.16 -13.33
N ASP A 73 22.93 3.32 -13.65
CA ASP A 73 22.38 3.13 -14.99
C ASP A 73 21.10 3.97 -15.23
N ARG A 74 20.83 4.96 -14.37
CA ARG A 74 19.65 5.84 -14.44
C ARG A 74 19.72 6.88 -15.55
#